data_AF-A0A6A8LPV8-F1
#
_entry.id   AF-A0A6A8LPV8-F1
#
_cell.length_a   1.000
_cell.length_b   1.000
_cell.length_c   1.000
_cell.angle_alpha   90.00
_cell.angle_beta   90.00
_cell.angle_gamma   90.00
#
_symmetry.space_group_name_H-M   'P 1'
#
loop_
_entity.id
_entity.type
_entity.pdbx_description
1 polymer ?
#
loop_
_entity_poly.entity_id
_entity_poly.type
_entity_poly.pdbx_seq_one_letter_code
_entity_poly.pdbx_strand_id
1 'polypeptide(L)'
;HEAIRPSSVERTPEKMAKYLDKDQLKLYTLIWSRFVASQMTPAVFDTMRVDIEQNGGQYRANGSKMKFPGFIKVYKAATSKDNLLPELKVGDEVDIVQNQPNQHFTLPPARYSEATLIRTLEENGVGRPSTYAPTLSTIQKRYYVKLVSRKFEPTELGEIVNSMIEECFPDILNVDFTAHLEDQLDDVEEGKEEWVRIIDEFYQPFSKEVDNAQVKMDKIKIKDEPAGIDCEICGAPMVIKLGRYGKFYACSRFPDCRNTKAIVKEIGVVCPKCHKGQIIERKSKKNRVFYGCSLYPDCDFVSWDKPIGRDCPKCSHYLVEKKTKKGMQVKCSNCDYEEAIQNN
;
A
#
# COMPACT_ATOMS: atom_id res chain seq x y z
N HIS A 1 -23.98 -11.63 -17.31
CA HIS A 1 -23.32 -10.68 -16.40
C HIS A 1 -23.92 -9.28 -16.55
N GLU A 2 -23.99 -8.49 -15.47
CA GLU A 2 -24.42 -7.09 -15.50
C GLU A 2 -23.47 -6.24 -14.65
N ALA A 3 -23.34 -4.95 -14.97
CA ALA A 3 -22.53 -4.02 -14.18
C ALA A 3 -23.04 -3.90 -12.74
N ILE A 4 -22.14 -3.58 -11.80
CA ILE A 4 -22.51 -3.29 -10.42
C ILE A 4 -23.29 -1.97 -10.38
N ARG A 5 -24.58 -2.06 -10.04
CA ARG A 5 -25.50 -0.92 -10.00
C ARG A 5 -26.51 -1.03 -8.85
N PRO A 6 -27.21 0.05 -8.49
CA PRO A 6 -28.35 -0.04 -7.59
C PRO A 6 -29.39 -1.01 -8.14
N SER A 7 -29.99 -1.81 -7.25
CA SER A 7 -31.14 -2.66 -7.59
C SER A 7 -32.36 -1.85 -8.06
N SER A 8 -32.48 -0.61 -7.58
CA SER A 8 -33.42 0.39 -8.08
C SER A 8 -32.80 1.78 -7.92
N VAL A 9 -32.91 2.63 -8.94
CA VAL A 9 -32.39 4.00 -8.91
C VAL A 9 -33.16 4.89 -7.93
N GLU A 10 -34.43 4.58 -7.66
CA GLU A 10 -35.32 5.30 -6.73
C GLU A 10 -34.88 5.21 -5.26
N ARG A 11 -34.02 4.24 -4.96
CA ARG A 11 -33.38 4.06 -3.65
C ARG A 11 -32.18 5.01 -3.56
N THR A 12 -32.44 6.31 -3.46
CA THR A 12 -31.36 7.30 -3.37
C THR A 12 -30.51 7.08 -2.10
N PRO A 13 -29.23 7.51 -2.10
CA PRO A 13 -28.36 7.39 -0.93
C PRO A 13 -28.97 7.96 0.35
N GLU A 14 -29.71 9.07 0.26
CA GLU A 14 -30.38 9.72 1.39
C GLU A 14 -31.47 8.81 1.99
N LYS A 15 -32.26 8.14 1.16
CA LYS A 15 -33.30 7.20 1.60
C LYS A 15 -32.70 5.94 2.24
N MET A 16 -31.52 5.53 1.78
CA MET A 16 -30.82 4.33 2.24
C MET A 16 -29.97 4.57 3.49
N ALA A 17 -29.66 5.83 3.83
CA ALA A 17 -28.77 6.19 4.94
C ALA A 17 -29.19 5.61 6.31
N LYS A 18 -30.50 5.43 6.55
CA LYS A 18 -31.01 4.84 7.81
C LYS A 18 -30.82 3.33 7.92
N TYR A 19 -30.53 2.63 6.81
CA TYR A 19 -30.38 1.17 6.76
C TYR A 19 -28.92 0.72 6.65
N LEU A 20 -28.01 1.65 6.35
CA LEU A 20 -26.63 1.35 6.03
C LEU A 20 -25.70 1.97 7.08
N ASP A 21 -24.63 1.26 7.42
CA ASP A 21 -23.55 1.88 8.18
C ASP A 21 -22.80 2.94 7.35
N LYS A 22 -21.89 3.66 7.99
CA LYS A 22 -21.16 4.77 7.37
C LYS A 22 -20.35 4.36 6.14
N ASP A 23 -19.76 3.17 6.13
CA ASP A 23 -18.88 2.73 5.05
C ASP A 23 -19.68 2.05 3.94
N GLN A 24 -20.72 1.29 4.30
CA GLN A 24 -21.74 0.79 3.37
C GLN A 24 -22.42 1.94 2.61
N LEU A 25 -22.83 3.00 3.32
CA LEU A 25 -23.49 4.16 2.71
C LEU A 25 -22.56 4.88 1.72
N LYS A 26 -21.28 5.05 2.07
CA LYS A 26 -20.29 5.65 1.14
C LYS A 26 -20.12 4.81 -0.12
N LEU A 27 -19.98 3.49 0.02
CA LEU A 27 -19.84 2.59 -1.12
C LEU A 27 -21.11 2.60 -1.99
N TYR A 28 -22.28 2.54 -1.36
CA TYR A 28 -23.56 2.63 -2.05
C TYR A 28 -23.73 3.96 -2.79
N THR A 29 -23.37 5.08 -2.16
CA THR A 29 -23.39 6.41 -2.78
C THR A 29 -22.48 6.44 -4.01
N LEU A 30 -21.27 5.88 -3.90
CA LEU A 30 -20.34 5.81 -5.03
C LEU A 30 -20.93 5.01 -6.20
N ILE A 31 -21.48 3.82 -5.93
CA ILE A 31 -22.11 2.95 -6.95
C ILE A 31 -23.30 3.66 -7.59
N TRP A 32 -24.19 4.24 -6.77
CA TRP A 32 -25.38 4.95 -7.24
C TRP A 32 -25.01 6.15 -8.11
N SER A 33 -24.09 7.01 -7.64
CA SER A 33 -23.66 8.18 -8.38
C SER A 33 -22.96 7.83 -9.69
N ARG A 34 -22.14 6.76 -9.71
CA ARG A 34 -21.45 6.30 -10.92
C ARG A 34 -22.45 5.75 -11.95
N PHE A 35 -23.43 4.96 -11.51
CA PHE A 35 -24.46 4.40 -12.36
C PHE A 35 -25.37 5.48 -12.97
N VAL A 36 -25.87 6.42 -12.15
CA VAL A 36 -26.72 7.51 -12.66
C VAL A 36 -25.94 8.40 -13.63
N ALA A 37 -24.69 8.74 -13.29
CA ALA A 37 -23.85 9.56 -14.15
C ALA A 37 -23.52 8.92 -15.50
N SER A 38 -23.47 7.59 -15.60
CA SER A 38 -23.20 6.90 -16.88
C SER A 38 -24.33 7.08 -17.89
N GLN A 39 -25.53 7.45 -17.44
CA GLN A 39 -26.70 7.72 -18.28
C GLN A 39 -26.97 9.22 -18.48
N MET A 40 -26.09 10.09 -17.96
CA MET A 40 -26.23 11.54 -18.07
C MET A 40 -25.42 12.12 -19.24
N THR A 41 -25.80 13.31 -19.70
CA THR A 41 -25.06 14.05 -20.71
C THR A 41 -23.63 14.40 -20.27
N PRO A 42 -22.66 14.46 -21.19
CA PRO A 42 -21.29 14.93 -20.90
C PRO A 42 -21.26 16.32 -20.27
N ALA A 43 -20.20 16.60 -19.51
CA ALA A 43 -19.88 17.95 -19.09
C ALA A 43 -19.22 18.71 -20.27
N VAL A 44 -19.51 20.02 -20.38
CA VAL A 44 -18.93 20.90 -21.40
C VAL A 44 -18.05 21.93 -20.72
N PHE A 45 -16.85 22.11 -21.26
CA PHE A 45 -15.86 23.08 -20.79
C PHE A 45 -15.48 24.02 -21.93
N ASP A 46 -15.36 25.30 -21.62
CA ASP A 46 -14.64 26.24 -22.48
C ASP A 46 -13.16 26.16 -22.09
N THR A 47 -12.29 25.94 -23.08
CA THR A 47 -10.84 25.85 -22.86
C THR A 47 -10.13 26.92 -23.68
N MET A 48 -9.06 27.46 -23.13
CA MET A 48 -8.24 28.47 -23.80
C MET A 48 -6.77 28.08 -23.64
N ARG A 49 -6.00 28.19 -24.72
CA ARG A 49 -4.54 28.08 -24.67
C ARG A 49 -3.97 29.41 -25.12
N VAL A 50 -3.05 29.94 -24.34
CA VAL A 50 -2.37 31.21 -24.62
C VAL A 50 -0.88 30.90 -24.71
N ASP A 51 -0.29 31.21 -25.86
CA ASP A 51 1.15 31.15 -26.10
C ASP A 51 1.68 32.59 -26.14
N ILE A 52 2.71 32.87 -25.34
CA ILE A 52 3.30 34.21 -25.17
C ILE A 52 4.75 34.14 -25.60
N GLU A 53 5.15 34.99 -26.54
CA GLU A 53 6.53 35.11 -27.01
C GLU A 53 7.19 36.36 -26.46
N GLN A 54 8.37 36.21 -25.86
CA GLN A 54 9.12 37.34 -25.32
C GLN A 54 10.62 37.06 -25.42
N ASN A 55 11.36 37.97 -26.07
CA ASN A 55 12.82 37.88 -26.25
C ASN A 55 13.34 36.50 -26.73
N GLY A 56 12.59 35.85 -27.62
CA GLY A 56 12.92 34.52 -28.16
C GLY A 56 12.57 33.33 -27.26
N GLY A 57 12.00 33.56 -26.06
CA GLY A 57 11.40 32.53 -25.21
C GLY A 57 9.90 32.36 -25.47
N GLN A 58 9.39 31.13 -25.29
CA GLN A 58 7.97 30.81 -25.38
C GLN A 58 7.42 30.38 -24.01
N TYR A 59 6.33 31.01 -23.59
CA TYR A 59 5.58 30.67 -22.38
C TYR A 59 4.18 30.20 -22.76
N ARG A 60 3.62 29.26 -22.00
CA ARG A 60 2.29 28.69 -22.27
C ARG A 60 1.42 28.70 -21.02
N ALA A 61 0.20 29.20 -21.16
CA ALA A 61 -0.86 29.09 -20.17
C ALA A 61 -2.07 28.33 -20.75
N ASN A 62 -2.68 27.45 -19.95
CA ASN A 62 -3.88 26.72 -20.33
C ASN A 62 -5.01 27.04 -19.36
N GLY A 63 -6.09 27.62 -19.85
CA GLY A 63 -7.32 27.90 -19.10
C GLY A 63 -8.42 26.89 -19.40
N SER A 64 -9.27 26.64 -18.41
CA SER A 64 -10.47 25.83 -18.55
C SER A 64 -11.55 26.32 -17.59
N LYS A 65 -12.76 26.47 -18.09
CA LYS A 65 -13.95 26.89 -17.35
C LYS A 65 -15.10 25.93 -17.63
N MET A 66 -15.73 25.39 -16.58
CA MET A 66 -16.93 24.59 -16.74
C MET A 66 -18.11 25.44 -17.25
N LYS A 67 -18.64 25.10 -18.43
CA LYS A 67 -19.80 25.75 -19.03
C LYS A 67 -21.09 25.01 -18.70
N PHE A 68 -21.04 23.68 -18.71
CA PHE A 68 -22.16 22.83 -18.37
C PHE A 68 -21.69 21.61 -17.56
N PRO A 69 -22.24 21.36 -16.35
CA PRO A 69 -21.73 20.32 -15.48
C PRO A 69 -22.07 18.89 -15.92
N GLY A 70 -23.14 18.68 -16.70
CA GLY A 70 -23.58 17.33 -17.12
C GLY A 70 -23.60 16.30 -15.98
N PHE A 71 -23.00 15.14 -16.22
CA PHE A 71 -22.87 14.05 -15.26
C PHE A 71 -22.11 14.42 -13.96
N ILE A 72 -21.24 15.44 -13.97
CA ILE A 72 -20.48 15.89 -12.78
C ILE A 72 -21.42 16.41 -11.69
N LYS A 73 -22.65 16.82 -12.05
CA LYS A 73 -23.67 17.23 -11.08
C LYS A 73 -23.92 16.14 -10.02
N VAL A 74 -23.92 14.87 -10.44
CA VAL A 74 -24.20 13.71 -9.58
C VAL A 74 -22.91 12.95 -9.21
N TYR A 75 -21.91 12.91 -10.09
CA TYR A 75 -20.63 12.24 -9.83
C TYR A 75 -19.52 13.24 -9.49
N LYS A 76 -19.53 13.74 -8.26
CA LYS A 76 -18.60 14.76 -7.78
C LYS A 76 -17.12 14.36 -7.83
N ALA A 77 -16.81 13.07 -7.86
CA ALA A 77 -15.43 12.60 -8.01
C ALA A 77 -14.80 13.00 -9.35
N ALA A 78 -15.59 13.37 -10.36
CA ALA A 78 -15.11 13.91 -11.64
C ALA A 78 -14.97 15.44 -11.66
N THR A 79 -15.15 16.12 -10.53
CA THR A 79 -15.01 17.59 -10.46
C THR A 79 -13.54 17.98 -10.60
N SER A 80 -13.21 18.76 -11.62
CA SER A 80 -11.95 19.47 -11.75
C SER A 80 -12.08 20.91 -11.23
N LYS A 81 -10.95 21.51 -10.82
CA LYS A 81 -10.92 22.95 -10.54
C LYS A 81 -10.84 23.71 -11.85
N ASP A 82 -11.63 24.77 -11.98
CA ASP A 82 -11.48 25.72 -13.09
C ASP A 82 -10.10 26.39 -13.01
N ASN A 83 -9.48 26.55 -14.17
CA ASN A 83 -8.31 27.41 -14.33
C ASN A 83 -8.73 28.59 -15.20
N LEU A 84 -9.22 29.65 -14.57
CA LEU A 84 -9.73 30.81 -15.29
C LEU A 84 -8.55 31.65 -15.78
N LEU A 85 -8.55 31.92 -17.07
CA LEU A 85 -7.68 32.91 -17.67
C LEU A 85 -8.52 34.14 -18.06
N PRO A 86 -7.94 35.35 -18.03
CA PRO A 86 -8.61 36.56 -18.49
C PRO A 86 -8.92 36.46 -19.99
N GLU A 87 -9.89 37.24 -20.47
CA GLU A 87 -10.09 37.38 -21.91
C GLU A 87 -8.86 38.04 -22.54
N LEU A 88 -8.29 37.37 -23.54
CA LEU A 88 -7.07 37.78 -24.24
C LEU A 88 -7.28 37.64 -25.74
N LYS A 89 -6.70 38.56 -26.51
CA LYS A 89 -6.69 38.55 -27.96
C LYS A 89 -5.26 38.48 -28.49
N VAL A 90 -5.12 38.01 -29.72
CA VAL A 90 -3.83 38.02 -30.41
C VAL A 90 -3.38 39.46 -30.57
N GLY A 91 -2.16 39.76 -30.10
CA GLY A 91 -1.58 41.10 -30.11
C GLY A 91 -1.71 41.86 -28.78
N ASP A 92 -2.41 41.31 -27.78
CA ASP A 92 -2.42 41.90 -26.44
C ASP A 92 -1.00 41.85 -25.83
N GLU A 93 -0.58 42.97 -25.24
CA GLU A 93 0.67 43.08 -24.50
C GLU A 93 0.47 42.61 -23.05
N VAL A 94 1.44 41.88 -22.51
CA VAL A 94 1.39 41.33 -21.15
C VAL A 94 2.64 41.71 -20.36
N ASP A 95 2.44 42.20 -19.14
CA ASP A 95 3.53 42.56 -18.24
C ASP A 95 3.94 41.36 -17.36
N ILE A 96 5.25 41.19 -17.18
CA ILE A 96 5.77 40.23 -16.21
C ILE A 96 5.63 40.80 -14.78
N VAL A 97 4.74 40.21 -13.99
CA VAL A 97 4.57 40.60 -12.58
C VAL A 97 5.60 39.91 -11.68
N GLN A 98 5.85 38.62 -11.91
CA GLN A 98 6.75 37.82 -11.09
C GLN A 98 7.39 36.69 -11.90
N ASN A 99 8.67 36.42 -11.63
CA ASN A 99 9.36 35.23 -12.10
C ASN A 99 9.59 34.26 -10.93
N GLN A 100 9.04 33.04 -11.00
CA GLN A 100 9.15 32.01 -9.97
C GLN A 100 9.86 30.76 -10.53
N PRO A 101 11.21 30.71 -10.47
CA PRO A 101 11.95 29.54 -10.90
C PRO A 101 11.72 28.39 -9.91
N ASN A 102 11.20 27.27 -10.42
CA ASN A 102 10.96 26.06 -9.64
C ASN A 102 11.89 24.94 -10.12
N GLN A 103 12.61 24.31 -9.19
CA GLN A 103 13.40 23.12 -9.47
C GLN A 103 12.54 21.87 -9.29
N HIS A 104 12.56 21.00 -10.30
CA HIS A 104 11.88 19.71 -10.27
C HIS A 104 12.90 18.58 -10.39
N PHE A 105 12.59 17.45 -9.76
CA PHE A 105 13.34 16.21 -9.90
C PHE A 105 12.49 15.17 -10.62
N THR A 106 13.14 14.27 -11.36
CA THR A 106 12.47 13.06 -11.84
C THR A 106 12.10 12.20 -10.65
N LEU A 107 10.86 11.73 -10.63
CA LEU A 107 10.38 10.82 -9.60
C LEU A 107 10.48 9.39 -10.11
N PRO A 108 10.87 8.43 -9.26
CA PRO A 108 10.79 7.02 -9.62
C PRO A 108 9.33 6.60 -9.88
N PRO A 109 9.10 5.48 -10.57
CA PRO A 109 7.76 4.92 -10.76
C PRO A 109 7.01 4.80 -9.42
N ALA A 110 5.75 5.21 -9.43
CA ALA A 110 4.94 5.15 -8.22
C ALA A 110 4.65 3.70 -7.85
N ARG A 111 4.86 3.35 -6.57
CA ARG A 111 4.46 2.05 -6.04
C ARG A 111 2.95 1.80 -6.23
N TYR A 112 2.61 0.53 -6.36
CA TYR A 112 1.23 0.08 -6.45
C TYR A 112 0.47 0.32 -5.15
N SER A 113 -0.74 0.86 -5.24
CA SER A 113 -1.81 0.68 -4.25
C SER A 113 -2.64 -0.57 -4.58
N GLU A 114 -3.56 -0.98 -3.71
CA GLU A 114 -4.52 -2.04 -4.00
C GLU A 114 -5.29 -1.80 -5.31
N ALA A 115 -5.84 -0.61 -5.50
CA ALA A 115 -6.60 -0.27 -6.70
C ALA A 115 -5.75 -0.31 -7.98
N THR A 116 -4.53 0.23 -7.93
CA THR A 116 -3.64 0.20 -9.12
C THR A 116 -3.08 -1.18 -9.39
N LEU A 117 -2.85 -2.02 -8.36
CA LEU A 117 -2.41 -3.39 -8.57
C LEU A 117 -3.53 -4.22 -9.22
N ILE A 118 -4.77 -4.12 -8.72
CA ILE A 118 -5.93 -4.77 -9.34
C ILE A 118 -6.07 -4.33 -10.80
N ARG A 119 -5.98 -3.02 -11.06
CA ARG A 119 -6.04 -2.49 -12.43
C ARG A 119 -4.92 -3.08 -13.31
N THR A 120 -3.69 -3.17 -12.80
CA THR A 120 -2.58 -3.77 -13.55
C THR A 120 -2.79 -5.26 -13.78
N LEU A 121 -3.33 -6.01 -12.81
CA LEU A 121 -3.68 -7.42 -13.00
C LEU A 121 -4.74 -7.59 -14.10
N GLU A 122 -5.79 -6.77 -14.06
CA GLU A 122 -6.86 -6.73 -15.06
C GLU A 122 -6.34 -6.36 -16.46
N GLU A 123 -5.50 -5.32 -16.58
CA GLU A 123 -4.89 -4.90 -17.84
C GLU A 123 -3.99 -5.97 -18.46
N ASN A 124 -3.42 -6.87 -17.65
CA ASN A 124 -2.59 -7.98 -18.10
C ASN A 124 -3.37 -9.32 -18.20
N GLY A 125 -4.69 -9.33 -17.99
CA GLY A 125 -5.50 -10.56 -18.05
C GLY A 125 -5.26 -11.55 -16.91
N VAL A 126 -4.53 -11.16 -15.86
CA VAL A 126 -4.20 -12.05 -14.74
C VAL A 126 -5.27 -11.96 -13.65
N GLY A 127 -5.90 -13.08 -13.34
CA GLY A 127 -6.99 -13.17 -12.38
C GLY A 127 -8.34 -12.74 -12.96
N ARG A 128 -9.36 -12.79 -12.11
CA ARG A 128 -10.77 -12.49 -12.44
C ARG A 128 -11.41 -11.69 -11.28
N PRO A 129 -12.59 -11.09 -11.48
CA PRO A 129 -13.28 -10.33 -10.43
C PRO A 129 -13.44 -11.09 -9.10
N SER A 130 -13.52 -12.42 -9.16
CA SER A 130 -13.59 -13.31 -8.00
C SER A 130 -12.26 -13.50 -7.26
N THR A 131 -11.11 -13.28 -7.92
CA THR A 131 -9.77 -13.61 -7.38
C THR A 131 -8.95 -12.39 -6.99
N TYR A 132 -9.25 -11.18 -7.46
CA TYR A 132 -8.47 -9.98 -7.13
C TYR A 132 -8.28 -9.74 -5.62
N ALA A 133 -9.38 -9.64 -4.86
CA ALA A 133 -9.30 -9.41 -3.41
C ALA A 133 -8.65 -10.60 -2.64
N PRO A 134 -9.00 -11.87 -2.93
CA PRO A 134 -8.29 -13.02 -2.37
C PRO A 134 -6.79 -13.05 -2.63
N THR A 135 -6.35 -12.73 -3.85
CA THR A 135 -4.93 -12.68 -4.23
C THR A 135 -4.19 -11.64 -3.41
N LEU A 136 -4.70 -10.40 -3.38
CA LEU A 136 -4.11 -9.31 -2.58
C LEU A 136 -4.06 -9.64 -1.07
N SER A 137 -5.09 -10.30 -0.55
CA SER A 137 -5.15 -10.76 0.84
C SER A 137 -4.09 -11.85 1.11
N THR A 138 -3.92 -12.78 0.17
CA THR A 138 -3.00 -13.92 0.30
C THR A 138 -1.54 -13.47 0.31
N ILE A 139 -1.13 -12.63 -0.63
CA ILE A 139 0.25 -12.15 -0.72
C ILE A 139 0.65 -11.28 0.50
N GLN A 140 -0.32 -10.56 1.08
CA GLN A 140 -0.13 -9.81 2.33
C GLN A 140 -0.05 -10.75 3.53
N LYS A 141 -0.97 -11.72 3.64
CA LYS A 141 -1.03 -12.69 4.75
C LYS A 141 0.22 -13.57 4.82
N ARG A 142 0.77 -13.94 3.65
CA ARG A 142 2.03 -14.69 3.53
C ARG A 142 3.28 -13.83 3.72
N TYR A 143 3.12 -12.52 3.92
CA TYR A 143 4.21 -11.57 4.13
C TYR A 143 5.18 -11.47 2.94
N TYR A 144 4.72 -11.71 1.71
CA TYR A 144 5.50 -11.41 0.50
C TYR A 144 5.53 -9.91 0.20
N VAL A 145 4.44 -9.23 0.52
CA VAL A 145 4.33 -7.77 0.43
C VAL A 145 3.76 -7.21 1.73
N LYS A 146 4.07 -5.94 1.99
CA LYS A 146 3.50 -5.16 3.10
C LYS A 146 2.90 -3.87 2.57
N LEU A 147 1.90 -3.34 3.28
CA LEU A 147 1.27 -2.08 2.95
C LEU A 147 1.85 -0.95 3.82
N VAL A 148 2.57 -0.01 3.21
CA VAL A 148 3.13 1.18 3.86
C VAL A 148 2.49 2.40 3.22
N SER A 149 1.80 3.22 4.01
CA SER A 149 1.10 4.42 3.50
C SER A 149 0.15 4.11 2.33
N ARG A 150 -0.56 2.97 2.39
CA ARG A 150 -1.46 2.45 1.34
C ARG A 150 -0.76 2.08 0.02
N LYS A 151 0.55 1.87 0.04
CA LYS A 151 1.34 1.40 -1.08
C LYS A 151 1.99 0.06 -0.74
N PHE A 152 2.00 -0.86 -1.69
CA PHE A 152 2.68 -2.13 -1.58
C PHE A 152 4.18 -1.92 -1.65
N GLU A 153 4.88 -2.56 -0.73
CA GLU A 153 6.32 -2.73 -0.73
C GLU A 153 6.62 -4.22 -0.67
N PRO A 154 7.49 -4.75 -1.55
CA PRO A 154 7.97 -6.11 -1.41
C PRO A 154 8.72 -6.25 -0.07
N THR A 155 8.59 -7.43 0.54
CA THR A 155 9.43 -7.80 1.68
C THR A 155 10.64 -8.56 1.18
N GLU A 156 11.69 -8.64 2.00
CA GLU A 156 12.86 -9.48 1.74
C GLU A 156 12.47 -10.95 1.49
N LEU A 157 11.47 -11.47 2.23
CA LEU A 157 10.93 -12.81 1.98
C LEU A 157 10.27 -12.90 0.59
N GLY A 158 9.49 -11.89 0.21
CA GLY A 158 8.85 -11.83 -1.10
C GLY A 158 9.86 -11.79 -2.23
N GLU A 159 10.92 -11.00 -2.11
CA GLU A 159 11.99 -10.90 -3.11
C GLU A 159 12.75 -12.22 -3.23
N ILE A 160 13.17 -12.84 -2.11
CA ILE A 160 13.85 -14.13 -2.12
C ILE A 160 12.99 -15.20 -2.79
N VAL A 161 11.72 -15.31 -2.39
CA VAL A 161 10.82 -16.30 -2.97
C VAL A 161 10.59 -16.01 -4.45
N ASN A 162 10.37 -14.76 -4.86
CA ASN A 162 10.19 -14.40 -6.25
C ASN A 162 11.40 -14.79 -7.11
N SER A 163 12.61 -14.46 -6.66
CA SER A 163 13.84 -14.82 -7.40
C SER A 163 14.05 -16.33 -7.50
N MET A 164 13.80 -17.08 -6.42
CA MET A 164 13.88 -18.55 -6.47
C MET A 164 12.89 -19.16 -7.45
N ILE A 165 11.69 -18.60 -7.46
CA ILE A 165 10.57 -19.07 -8.26
C ILE A 165 10.82 -18.76 -9.75
N GLU A 166 11.31 -17.57 -10.09
CA GLU A 166 11.72 -17.20 -11.46
C GLU A 166 12.86 -18.08 -11.99
N GLU A 167 13.82 -18.47 -11.14
CA GLU A 167 14.94 -19.35 -11.54
C GLU A 167 14.50 -20.81 -11.73
N CYS A 168 13.51 -21.26 -10.97
CA CYS A 168 13.03 -22.64 -11.01
C CYS A 168 11.95 -22.88 -12.07
N PHE A 169 11.09 -21.89 -12.31
CA PHE A 169 9.88 -22.01 -13.13
C PHE A 169 9.74 -20.83 -14.13
N PRO A 170 10.69 -20.65 -15.06
CA PRO A 170 10.71 -19.49 -15.96
C PRO A 170 9.53 -19.46 -16.94
N ASP A 171 9.02 -20.63 -17.34
CA ASP A 171 8.00 -20.75 -18.39
C ASP A 171 6.58 -20.71 -17.82
N ILE A 172 6.38 -21.21 -16.60
CA ILE A 172 5.05 -21.41 -15.98
C ILE A 172 4.56 -20.17 -15.19
N LEU A 173 5.43 -19.20 -14.94
CA LEU A 173 5.14 -18.07 -14.05
C LEU A 173 5.26 -16.69 -14.68
N ASN A 174 5.39 -16.65 -16.01
CA ASN A 174 5.26 -15.39 -16.70
C ASN A 174 3.77 -14.93 -16.71
N VAL A 175 3.60 -13.63 -16.89
CA VAL A 175 2.28 -12.97 -16.86
C VAL A 175 1.39 -13.49 -17.99
N ASP A 176 1.95 -13.70 -19.18
CA ASP A 176 1.22 -14.13 -20.38
C ASP A 176 0.65 -15.55 -20.24
N PHE A 177 1.41 -16.47 -19.64
CA PHE A 177 1.00 -17.83 -19.34
C PHE A 177 -0.15 -17.84 -18.34
N THR A 178 -0.02 -17.02 -17.28
CA THR A 178 -1.07 -16.92 -16.26
C THR A 178 -2.36 -16.36 -16.85
N ALA A 179 -2.27 -15.35 -17.72
CA ALA A 179 -3.41 -14.80 -18.43
C ALA A 179 -4.05 -15.83 -19.36
N HIS A 180 -3.23 -16.56 -20.13
CA HIS A 180 -3.71 -17.61 -21.03
C HIS A 180 -4.45 -18.73 -20.30
N LEU A 181 -3.95 -19.17 -19.15
CA LEU A 181 -4.62 -20.19 -18.34
C LEU A 181 -6.00 -19.71 -17.87
N GLU A 182 -6.13 -18.44 -17.47
CA GLU A 182 -7.43 -17.89 -17.09
C GLU A 182 -8.41 -17.87 -18.28
N ASP A 183 -7.94 -17.54 -19.49
CA ASP A 183 -8.76 -17.59 -20.70
C ASP A 183 -9.21 -19.03 -21.04
N GLN A 184 -8.33 -20.01 -20.87
CA GLN A 184 -8.68 -21.43 -21.04
C GLN A 184 -9.76 -21.88 -20.03
N LEU A 185 -9.71 -21.38 -18.79
CA LEU A 185 -10.73 -21.67 -17.78
C LEU A 185 -12.08 -21.02 -18.13
N ASP A 186 -12.08 -19.83 -18.74
CA ASP A 186 -13.30 -19.21 -19.27
C ASP A 186 -13.88 -20.03 -20.44
N ASP A 187 -13.02 -20.57 -21.32
CA ASP A 187 -13.47 -21.44 -22.41
C ASP A 187 -14.08 -22.76 -21.91
N VAL A 188 -13.62 -23.28 -20.77
CA VAL A 188 -14.27 -24.40 -20.06
C VAL A 188 -15.65 -24.00 -19.54
N GLU A 189 -15.79 -22.82 -18.94
CA GLU A 189 -17.09 -22.31 -18.46
C GLU A 189 -18.10 -22.20 -19.61
N GLU A 190 -17.64 -21.76 -20.79
CA GLU A 190 -18.45 -21.65 -22.00
C GLU A 190 -18.67 -22.98 -22.73
N GLY A 191 -18.03 -24.06 -22.29
CA GLY A 191 -18.14 -25.40 -22.87
C GLY A 191 -17.42 -25.58 -24.20
N LYS A 192 -16.42 -24.74 -24.50
CA LYS A 192 -15.58 -24.84 -25.72
C LYS A 192 -14.41 -25.79 -25.54
N GLU A 193 -13.90 -25.93 -24.31
CA GLU A 193 -12.77 -26.79 -23.97
C GLU A 193 -13.12 -27.78 -22.86
N GLU A 194 -12.40 -28.89 -22.81
CA GLU A 194 -12.55 -29.93 -21.79
C GLU A 194 -11.52 -29.72 -20.68
N TRP A 195 -11.99 -29.61 -19.43
CA TRP A 195 -11.15 -29.18 -18.32
C TRP A 195 -10.03 -30.17 -17.98
N VAL A 196 -10.25 -31.49 -18.11
CA VAL A 196 -9.21 -32.49 -17.82
C VAL A 196 -8.03 -32.32 -18.75
N ARG A 197 -8.28 -32.06 -20.04
CA ARG A 197 -7.24 -31.78 -21.03
C ARG A 197 -6.39 -30.58 -20.64
N ILE A 198 -7.00 -29.45 -20.28
CA ILE A 198 -6.25 -28.24 -19.87
C ILE A 198 -5.38 -28.53 -18.64
N ILE A 199 -5.93 -29.23 -17.65
CA ILE A 199 -5.18 -29.59 -16.43
C ILE A 199 -4.02 -30.54 -16.75
N ASP A 200 -4.21 -31.52 -17.64
CA ASP A 200 -3.13 -32.44 -18.05
C ASP A 200 -2.04 -31.70 -18.84
N GLU A 201 -2.42 -30.85 -19.79
CA GLU A 201 -1.49 -30.01 -20.57
C GLU A 201 -0.65 -29.08 -19.66
N PHE A 202 -1.23 -28.56 -18.57
CA PHE A 202 -0.50 -27.82 -17.54
C PHE A 202 0.39 -28.73 -16.68
N TYR A 203 -0.14 -29.86 -16.19
CA TYR A 203 0.50 -30.65 -15.15
C TYR A 203 1.72 -31.43 -15.64
N GLN A 204 1.68 -31.97 -16.86
CA GLN A 204 2.78 -32.76 -17.42
C GLN A 204 4.13 -32.01 -17.49
N PRO A 205 4.20 -30.75 -18.00
CA PRO A 205 5.43 -29.96 -17.94
C PRO A 205 5.73 -29.50 -16.50
N PHE A 206 4.72 -29.04 -15.74
CA PHE A 206 4.90 -28.55 -14.38
C PHE A 206 5.54 -29.59 -13.46
N SER A 207 5.10 -30.85 -13.52
CA SER A 207 5.67 -31.93 -12.70
C SER A 207 7.17 -32.10 -12.93
N LYS A 208 7.63 -31.98 -14.19
CA LYS A 208 9.06 -32.09 -14.53
C LYS A 208 9.85 -30.90 -14.02
N GLU A 209 9.28 -29.70 -14.09
CA GLU A 209 9.90 -28.50 -13.51
C GLU A 209 10.03 -28.62 -11.99
N VAL A 210 9.01 -29.15 -11.30
CA VAL A 210 9.07 -29.41 -9.85
C VAL A 210 10.18 -30.40 -9.50
N ASP A 211 10.31 -31.51 -10.24
CA ASP A 211 11.38 -32.48 -10.02
C ASP A 211 12.77 -31.85 -10.17
N ASN A 212 12.96 -31.02 -11.20
CA ASN A 212 14.20 -30.28 -11.42
C ASN A 212 14.45 -29.22 -10.33
N ALA A 213 13.40 -28.51 -9.91
CA ALA A 213 13.46 -27.48 -8.89
C ALA A 213 13.81 -28.07 -7.52
N GLN A 214 13.30 -29.26 -7.19
CA GLN A 214 13.65 -29.96 -5.95
C GLN A 214 15.17 -30.21 -5.86
N VAL A 215 15.78 -30.68 -6.95
CA VAL A 215 17.24 -30.90 -7.02
C VAL A 215 18.04 -29.61 -6.94
N LYS A 216 17.54 -28.52 -7.53
CA LYS A 216 18.18 -27.19 -7.45
C LYS A 216 18.06 -26.59 -6.04
N MET A 217 16.88 -26.64 -5.44
CA MET A 217 16.60 -26.08 -4.11
C MET A 217 17.38 -26.80 -3.00
N ASP A 218 17.58 -28.12 -3.09
CA ASP A 218 18.42 -28.86 -2.14
C ASP A 218 19.88 -28.37 -2.12
N LYS A 219 20.35 -27.74 -3.20
CA LYS A 219 21.69 -27.12 -3.29
C LYS A 219 21.70 -25.68 -2.78
N ILE A 220 20.57 -24.98 -2.80
CA ILE A 220 20.42 -23.61 -2.32
C ILE A 220 20.10 -23.66 -0.82
N LYS A 221 21.13 -23.90 0.01
CA LYS A 221 21.00 -23.62 1.44
C LYS A 221 20.95 -22.11 1.64
N ILE A 222 19.76 -21.56 1.87
CA ILE A 222 19.59 -20.22 2.43
C ILE A 222 20.40 -20.21 3.72
N LYS A 223 21.55 -19.55 3.73
CA LYS A 223 22.36 -19.41 4.94
C LYS A 223 21.60 -18.49 5.86
N ASP A 224 21.00 -19.05 6.91
CA ASP A 224 20.39 -18.23 7.94
C ASP A 224 21.46 -17.32 8.55
N GLU A 225 21.17 -16.02 8.68
CA GLU A 225 22.10 -15.07 9.28
C GLU A 225 22.32 -15.43 10.76
N PRO A 226 23.57 -15.59 11.22
CA PRO A 226 23.83 -15.90 12.63
C PRO A 226 23.40 -14.72 13.51
N ALA A 227 22.62 -15.01 14.54
CA ALA A 227 22.08 -13.99 15.45
C ALA A 227 23.13 -13.47 16.46
N GLY A 228 24.27 -14.15 16.59
CA GLY A 228 25.30 -13.83 17.59
C GLY A 228 24.91 -14.13 19.03
N ILE A 229 23.78 -14.81 19.26
CA ILE A 229 23.28 -15.22 20.58
C ILE A 229 23.04 -16.73 20.60
N ASP A 230 23.30 -17.37 21.74
CA ASP A 230 23.06 -18.80 21.93
C ASP A 230 21.66 -19.07 22.49
N CYS A 231 21.12 -20.24 22.15
CA CYS A 231 19.81 -20.69 22.61
C CYS A 231 19.85 -21.02 24.11
N GLU A 232 18.99 -20.38 24.89
CA GLU A 232 18.87 -20.60 26.35
C GLU A 232 18.49 -22.03 26.75
N ILE A 233 17.93 -22.82 25.82
CA ILE A 233 17.45 -24.18 26.11
C ILE A 233 18.52 -25.23 25.82
N CYS A 234 19.28 -25.08 24.73
CA CYS A 234 20.20 -26.12 24.25
C CYS A 234 21.64 -25.66 24.03
N GLY A 235 21.94 -24.36 24.22
CA GLY A 235 23.26 -23.78 24.01
C GLY A 235 23.72 -23.68 22.55
N ALA A 236 22.92 -24.14 21.58
CA ALA A 236 23.26 -24.02 20.17
C ALA A 236 23.05 -22.58 19.66
N PRO A 237 23.82 -22.10 18.67
CA PRO A 237 23.70 -20.75 18.15
C PRO A 237 22.29 -20.50 17.60
N MET A 238 21.75 -19.30 17.85
CA MET A 238 20.51 -18.85 17.21
C MET A 238 20.80 -18.23 15.85
N VAL A 239 19.81 -18.30 14.99
CA VAL A 239 19.82 -17.75 13.64
C VAL A 239 18.62 -16.86 13.43
N ILE A 240 18.75 -15.87 12.55
CA ILE A 240 17.67 -14.97 12.18
C ILE A 240 16.85 -15.63 11.08
N LYS A 241 15.57 -15.88 11.36
CA LYS A 241 14.61 -16.40 10.40
C LYS A 241 13.54 -15.38 10.07
N LEU A 242 13.01 -15.44 8.86
CA LEU A 242 11.89 -14.64 8.41
C LEU A 242 10.58 -15.40 8.66
N GLY A 243 9.63 -14.76 9.34
CA GLY A 243 8.29 -15.29 9.57
C GLY A 243 7.21 -14.29 9.21
N ARG A 244 5.95 -14.66 9.43
CA ARG A 244 4.77 -13.81 9.14
C ARG A 244 4.78 -12.42 9.78
N TYR A 245 5.57 -12.24 10.85
CA TYR A 245 5.68 -10.97 11.59
C TYR A 245 7.01 -10.24 11.37
N GLY A 246 7.83 -10.72 10.42
CA GLY A 246 9.18 -10.20 10.17
C GLY A 246 10.27 -11.13 10.71
N LYS A 247 11.49 -10.58 10.84
CA LYS A 247 12.66 -11.30 11.34
C LYS A 247 12.48 -11.68 12.82
N PHE A 248 12.85 -12.90 13.18
CA PHE A 248 12.85 -13.40 14.56
C PHE A 248 14.07 -14.32 14.77
N TYR A 249 14.50 -14.46 16.02
CA TYR A 249 15.55 -15.41 16.38
C TYR A 249 14.96 -16.81 16.53
N ALA A 250 15.58 -17.80 15.91
CA ALA A 250 15.23 -19.22 16.04
C ALA A 250 16.47 -20.03 16.39
N CYS A 251 16.32 -21.12 17.14
CA CYS A 251 17.43 -22.05 17.36
C CYS A 251 17.89 -22.68 16.04
N SER A 252 19.20 -22.75 15.79
CA SER A 252 19.78 -23.45 14.63
C SER A 252 19.42 -24.93 14.55
N ARG A 253 19.15 -25.58 15.69
CA ARG A 253 18.73 -26.98 15.79
C ARG A 253 17.24 -27.22 15.56
N PHE A 254 16.51 -26.31 14.94
CA PHE A 254 15.13 -26.58 14.53
C PHE A 254 15.10 -27.72 13.48
N PRO A 255 14.23 -28.76 13.59
CA PRO A 255 13.04 -28.86 14.46
C PRO A 255 13.25 -29.48 15.85
N ASP A 256 14.44 -29.97 16.19
CA ASP A 256 14.74 -30.58 17.50
C ASP A 256 14.57 -29.60 18.68
N CYS A 257 14.95 -28.33 18.46
CA CYS A 257 14.76 -27.26 19.44
C CYS A 257 13.86 -26.16 18.84
N ARG A 258 12.66 -25.98 19.41
CA ARG A 258 11.65 -25.00 18.96
C ARG A 258 11.74 -23.63 19.65
N ASN A 259 12.86 -23.32 20.28
CA ASN A 259 13.05 -22.01 20.92
C ASN A 259 13.05 -20.89 19.88
N THR A 260 12.20 -19.89 20.07
CA THR A 260 12.12 -18.71 19.22
C THR A 260 11.96 -17.45 20.05
N LYS A 261 12.60 -16.36 19.63
CA LYS A 261 12.49 -15.04 20.27
C LYS A 261 12.19 -13.99 19.21
N ALA A 262 11.30 -13.05 19.53
CA ALA A 262 11.05 -11.91 18.65
C ALA A 262 12.29 -11.00 18.64
N ILE A 263 12.68 -10.50 17.47
CA ILE A 263 13.66 -9.41 17.39
C ILE A 263 12.92 -8.14 17.80
N VAL A 264 13.32 -7.59 18.93
CA VAL A 264 12.69 -6.41 19.49
C VAL A 264 13.57 -5.21 19.16
N LYS A 265 13.00 -4.21 18.49
CA LYS A 265 13.71 -2.96 18.20
C LYS A 265 13.61 -2.04 19.40
N GLU A 266 14.67 -1.96 20.18
CA GLU A 266 14.80 -0.98 21.26
C GLU A 266 15.00 0.40 20.64
N ILE A 267 14.26 1.40 21.13
CA ILE A 267 14.42 2.80 20.69
C ILE A 267 15.49 3.56 21.50
N GLY A 268 16.14 2.89 22.46
CA GLY A 268 17.15 3.49 23.35
C GLY A 268 16.58 4.42 24.42
N VAL A 269 15.28 4.32 24.72
CA VAL A 269 14.60 5.17 25.71
C VAL A 269 14.16 4.34 26.90
N VAL A 270 14.58 4.74 28.11
CA VAL A 270 14.14 4.11 29.36
C VAL A 270 12.65 4.36 29.57
N CYS A 271 11.94 3.35 30.06
CA CYS A 271 10.50 3.42 30.29
C CYS A 271 10.17 4.52 31.32
N PRO A 272 9.31 5.49 30.96
CA PRO A 272 8.98 6.60 31.86
C PRO A 272 8.08 6.17 33.04
N LYS A 273 7.49 4.97 33.01
CA LYS A 273 6.64 4.45 34.10
C LYS A 273 7.44 3.66 35.14
N CYS A 274 8.31 2.76 34.71
CA CYS A 274 9.04 1.87 35.64
C CYS A 274 10.51 2.22 35.82
N HIS A 275 11.08 3.10 34.99
CA HIS A 275 12.50 3.51 34.98
C HIS A 275 13.54 2.37 34.89
N LYS A 276 13.08 1.12 34.69
CA LYS A 276 13.92 -0.09 34.65
C LYS A 276 13.92 -0.74 33.27
N GLY A 277 12.77 -0.78 32.61
CA GLY A 277 12.62 -1.38 31.29
C GLY A 277 13.01 -0.42 30.17
N GLN A 278 13.37 -0.97 29.01
CA GLN A 278 13.56 -0.21 27.78
C GLN A 278 12.23 -0.10 27.02
N ILE A 279 12.04 0.99 26.29
CA ILE A 279 10.93 1.12 25.36
C ILE A 279 11.27 0.41 24.06
N ILE A 280 10.31 -0.39 23.61
CA ILE A 280 10.43 -1.25 22.45
C ILE A 280 9.30 -1.00 21.46
N GLU A 281 9.65 -1.05 20.18
CA GLU A 281 8.68 -0.96 19.10
C GLU A 281 7.94 -2.31 18.94
N ARG A 282 6.60 -2.27 18.99
CA ARG A 282 5.71 -3.42 18.80
C ARG A 282 4.64 -3.10 17.75
N LYS A 283 4.05 -4.13 17.15
CA LYS A 283 2.94 -3.99 16.19
C LYS A 283 1.66 -4.59 16.76
N SER A 284 0.56 -3.85 16.68
CA SER A 284 -0.76 -4.33 17.07
C SER A 284 -1.31 -5.35 16.06
N LYS A 285 -2.41 -6.04 16.41
CA LYS A 285 -3.13 -6.95 15.48
C LYS A 285 -3.55 -6.26 14.18
N LYS A 286 -3.76 -4.94 14.20
CA LYS A 286 -4.08 -4.11 13.02
C LYS A 286 -2.84 -3.54 12.31
N ASN A 287 -1.67 -4.10 12.57
CA ASN A 287 -0.37 -3.66 12.03
C ASN A 287 0.02 -2.21 12.34
N ARG A 288 -0.66 -1.55 13.29
CA ARG A 288 -0.29 -0.22 13.80
C ARG A 288 0.84 -0.36 14.81
N VAL A 289 1.92 0.39 14.59
CA VAL A 289 3.07 0.47 15.50
C VAL A 289 2.68 1.15 16.81
N PHE A 290 3.17 0.61 17.92
CA PHE A 290 3.07 1.19 19.25
C PHE A 290 4.36 0.90 20.02
N TYR A 291 4.61 1.67 21.07
CA TYR A 291 5.80 1.61 21.90
C TYR A 291 5.41 1.10 23.28
N GLY A 292 5.97 -0.04 23.70
CA GLY A 292 5.68 -0.67 24.98
C GLY A 292 6.92 -0.84 25.85
N CYS A 293 6.75 -1.11 27.14
CA CYS A 293 7.87 -1.49 28.01
C CYS A 293 8.36 -2.91 27.71
N SER A 294 9.69 -3.13 27.77
CA SER A 294 10.32 -4.45 27.61
C SER A 294 9.91 -5.43 28.72
N LEU A 295 9.73 -4.93 29.94
CA LEU A 295 9.30 -5.67 31.13
C LEU A 295 7.79 -5.98 31.20
N TYR A 296 7.05 -5.95 30.10
CA TYR A 296 5.67 -6.45 30.10
C TYR A 296 5.65 -7.97 30.35
N PRO A 297 4.84 -8.53 31.27
CA PRO A 297 3.62 -7.95 31.87
C PRO A 297 3.82 -7.09 33.14
N ASP A 298 5.00 -7.08 33.75
CA ASP A 298 5.27 -6.37 35.01
C ASP A 298 5.14 -4.84 34.86
N CYS A 299 5.34 -4.33 33.64
CA CYS A 299 5.04 -2.95 33.28
C CYS A 299 4.11 -2.88 32.05
N ASP A 300 2.96 -2.26 32.23
CA ASP A 300 1.86 -2.04 31.28
C ASP A 300 1.98 -0.73 30.49
N PHE A 301 3.14 -0.05 30.51
CA PHE A 301 3.32 1.18 29.76
C PHE A 301 3.17 0.96 28.25
N VAL A 302 2.32 1.76 27.61
CA VAL A 302 2.05 1.75 26.18
C VAL A 302 1.87 3.20 25.67
N SER A 303 2.52 3.52 24.55
CA SER A 303 2.36 4.78 23.82
C SER A 303 2.17 4.52 22.34
N TRP A 304 1.30 5.28 21.67
CA TRP A 304 1.13 5.21 20.21
C TRP A 304 2.13 6.07 19.44
N ASP A 305 2.64 7.12 20.09
CA ASP A 305 3.66 8.02 19.57
C ASP A 305 5.01 7.68 20.22
N LYS A 306 6.11 7.92 19.50
CA LYS A 306 7.45 7.47 19.90
C LYS A 306 7.97 8.33 21.06
N PRO A 307 8.24 7.75 22.25
CA PRO A 307 8.88 8.50 23.34
C PRO A 307 10.30 8.90 22.96
N ILE A 308 10.74 10.09 23.36
CA ILE A 308 12.09 10.61 23.04
C ILE A 308 13.08 10.56 24.20
N GLY A 309 12.63 10.09 25.38
CA GLY A 309 13.47 9.98 26.58
C GLY A 309 13.79 11.31 27.27
N ARG A 310 13.08 12.39 26.90
CA ARG A 310 13.11 13.68 27.59
C ARG A 310 11.79 13.94 28.29
N ASP A 311 11.86 14.56 29.46
CA ASP A 311 10.69 14.99 30.22
C ASP A 311 10.29 16.42 29.84
N CYS A 312 9.00 16.69 29.92
CA CYS A 312 8.42 17.99 29.62
C CYS A 312 8.86 19.01 30.68
N PRO A 313 9.41 20.17 30.27
CA PRO A 313 9.85 21.19 31.23
C PRO A 313 8.70 21.86 31.99
N LYS A 314 7.44 21.73 31.52
CA LYS A 314 6.26 22.31 32.20
C LYS A 314 5.63 21.39 33.25
N CYS A 315 5.58 20.08 33.00
CA CYS A 315 4.81 19.15 33.83
C CYS A 315 5.54 17.84 34.16
N SER A 316 6.83 17.75 33.82
CA SER A 316 7.70 16.58 34.07
C SER A 316 7.19 15.26 33.48
N HIS A 317 6.22 15.30 32.57
CA HIS A 317 5.71 14.13 31.85
C HIS A 317 6.55 13.87 30.60
N TYR A 318 6.69 12.61 30.18
CA TYR A 318 7.51 12.25 29.01
C TYR A 318 7.03 12.93 27.72
N LEU A 319 7.99 13.24 26.84
CA LEU A 319 7.74 13.82 25.52
C LEU A 319 7.65 12.73 24.45
N VAL A 320 6.87 12.99 23.39
CA VAL A 320 6.71 12.11 22.24
C VAL A 320 6.94 12.82 20.91
N GLU A 321 7.45 12.08 19.93
CA GLU A 321 7.52 12.48 18.52
C GLU A 321 6.17 12.22 17.84
N LYS A 322 5.55 13.28 17.32
CA LYS A 322 4.31 13.21 16.57
C LYS A 322 4.53 13.66 15.13
N LYS A 323 4.05 12.84 14.18
CA LYS A 323 4.08 13.18 12.76
C LYS A 323 2.92 14.13 12.44
N THR A 324 3.24 15.35 12.03
CA THR A 324 2.26 16.36 11.57
C THR A 324 2.28 16.46 10.05
N LYS A 325 1.34 17.23 9.46
CA LYS A 325 1.35 17.51 8.01
C LYS A 325 2.59 18.29 7.56
N LYS A 326 3.23 19.04 8.46
CA LYS A 326 4.35 19.94 8.17
C LYS A 326 5.72 19.36 8.53
N GLY A 327 5.77 18.19 9.19
CA GLY A 327 7.02 17.59 9.65
C GLY A 327 6.86 16.82 10.96
N MET A 328 7.98 16.44 11.56
CA MET A 328 8.01 15.84 12.91
C MET A 328 8.00 16.94 13.97
N GLN A 329 7.18 16.77 15.00
CA GLN A 329 7.08 17.72 16.10
C GLN A 329 7.14 16.97 17.43
N VAL A 330 7.91 17.49 18.37
CA VAL A 330 7.95 16.97 19.74
C VAL A 330 6.83 17.64 20.55
N LYS A 331 6.01 16.83 21.22
CA LYS A 331 4.88 17.31 22.02
C LYS A 331 4.78 16.55 23.34
N CYS A 332 4.30 17.21 24.38
CA CYS A 332 3.88 16.57 25.62
C CYS A 332 2.47 15.98 25.49
N SER A 333 2.27 14.74 25.93
CA SER A 333 0.93 14.12 25.97
C SER A 333 0.02 14.67 27.07
N ASN A 334 0.57 15.35 28.08
CA ASN A 334 -0.16 15.79 29.28
C ASN A 334 -0.40 17.31 29.36
N CYS A 335 0.32 18.13 28.59
CA CYS A 335 0.15 19.59 28.61
C CYS A 335 0.29 20.21 27.22
N ASP A 336 0.24 21.55 27.15
CA ASP A 336 0.34 22.36 25.93
C ASP A 336 1.78 22.57 25.43
N TYR A 337 2.78 21.91 26.03
CA TYR A 337 4.18 22.02 25.60
C TYR A 337 4.41 21.35 24.24
N GLU A 338 4.96 22.12 23.31
CA GLU A 338 5.33 21.71 21.97
C GLU A 338 6.66 22.36 21.56
N GLU A 339 7.53 21.63 20.88
CA GLU A 339 8.76 22.17 20.30
C GLU A 339 8.54 22.60 18.83
N ALA A 340 9.50 23.36 18.30
CA ALA A 340 9.51 23.73 16.89
C ALA A 340 9.52 22.50 15.99
N ILE A 341 8.86 22.60 14.84
CA ILE A 341 8.76 21.51 13.86
C ILE A 341 10.15 21.27 13.27
N GLN A 342 10.60 20.02 13.33
CA GLN A 342 11.81 19.58 12.68
C GLN A 342 11.45 19.17 11.25
N ASN A 343 11.92 19.95 10.28
CA ASN A 343 11.85 19.59 8.87
C ASN A 343 12.93 18.53 8.63
N ASN A 344 12.50 17.32 8.31
CA ASN A 344 13.35 16.22 7.91
C ASN A 344 13.09 15.91 6.45
#